data_AF-M0MC65-F1
#
_entry.id   AF-M0MC65-F1
#
_cell.length_a   1.000
_cell.length_b   1.000
_cell.length_c   1.000
_cell.angle_alpha   90.00
_cell.angle_beta   90.00
_cell.angle_gamma   90.00
#
_symmetry.space_group_name_H-M   'P 1'
#
loop_
_entity.id
_entity.type
_entity.pdbx_description
1 polymer ?
#
loop_
_entity_poly.entity_id
_entity_poly.type
_entity_poly.pdbx_seq_one_letter_code
_entity_poly.pdbx_strand_id
1 'polypeptide(L)' 'MHPQDRLLFAEALIAFAGDARDLTVRQQRAWELADQLLTDADIPKEALVMQVDEEWSGPLD' A
#
# COMPACT_ATOMS: atom_id res chain seq x y z
N MET A 1 -10.66 3.83 -12.53
CA MET A 1 -10.18 3.16 -11.31
C MET A 1 -10.87 3.82 -10.13
N HIS A 2 -11.60 3.03 -9.34
CA HIS A 2 -12.40 3.50 -8.21
C HIS A 2 -11.46 3.98 -7.07
N PRO A 3 -11.85 4.94 -6.22
CA PRO A 3 -11.03 5.38 -5.09
C PRO A 3 -10.61 4.24 -4.14
N GLN A 4 -11.47 3.24 -3.93
CA GLN A 4 -11.12 2.06 -3.13
C GLN A 4 -10.04 1.18 -3.78
N ASP A 5 -10.02 1.05 -5.12
CA ASP A 5 -8.96 0.30 -5.81
C ASP A 5 -7.59 0.97 -5.57
N ARG A 6 -7.57 2.31 -5.58
CA ARG A 6 -6.36 3.10 -5.31
C ARG A 6 -5.87 2.93 -3.88
N LEU A 7 -6.80 2.93 -2.92
CA LEU A 7 -6.49 2.67 -1.51
C LEU A 7 -5.88 1.27 -1.33
N LEU A 8 -6.50 0.25 -1.93
CA LEU A 8 -6.00 -1.13 -1.87
C LEU A 8 -4.58 -1.26 -2.46
N PHE A 9 -4.33 -0.61 -3.61
CA PHE A 9 -2.99 -0.60 -4.20
C PHE A 9 -1.96 0.15 -3.36
N ALA A 10 -2.34 1.28 -2.76
CA ALA A 10 -1.46 2.00 -1.85
C ALA A 10 -1.09 1.15 -0.62
N GLU A 11 -2.06 0.47 -0.02
CA GLU A 11 -1.82 -0.43 1.11
C GLU A 11 -0.92 -1.61 0.73
N ALA A 12 -1.15 -2.25 -0.42
CA ALA A 12 -0.32 -3.35 -0.89
C ALA A 12 1.13 -2.93 -1.18
N LEU A 13 1.33 -1.73 -1.72
CA LEU A 13 2.67 -1.17 -1.97
C LEU A 13 3.41 -0.86 -0.68
N ILE A 14 2.71 -0.33 0.33
CA ILE A 14 3.28 -0.04 1.65
C ILE A 14 3.64 -1.34 2.36
N ALA A 15 2.76 -2.34 2.35
CA ALA A 15 3.03 -3.67 2.92
C ALA A 15 4.24 -4.33 2.24
N PHE A 16 4.33 -4.26 0.91
CA PHE A 16 5.50 -4.75 0.17
C PHE A 16 6.79 -4.00 0.52
N ALA A 17 6.71 -2.68 0.68
CA ALA A 17 7.88 -1.86 0.95
C ALA A 17 8.49 -2.15 2.33
N GLY A 18 7.65 -2.49 3.32
CA GLY A 18 8.09 -2.81 4.67
C GLY A 18 8.60 -1.59 5.44
N ASP A 19 9.57 -1.80 6.34
CA ASP A 19 10.08 -0.75 7.23
C ASP A 19 10.78 0.38 6.46
N ALA A 20 10.29 1.60 6.62
CA ALA A 20 10.83 2.79 5.99
C ALA A 20 12.29 3.11 6.38
N ARG A 21 12.81 2.50 7.46
CA ARG A 21 14.19 2.71 7.94
C ARG A 21 15.25 1.94 7.14
N ASP A 22 14.87 0.91 6.41
CA ASP A 22 15.81 0.05 5.66
C ASP A 22 15.24 -0.35 4.29
N LEU A 23 14.98 0.65 3.45
CA LEU A 23 14.40 0.45 2.12
C LEU A 23 15.49 0.23 1.08
N THR A 24 15.36 -0.85 0.31
CA THR A 24 16.01 -0.95 -1.00
C THR A 24 15.42 0.07 -1.98
N VAL A 25 16.14 0.37 -3.07
CA VAL A 25 15.67 1.28 -4.13
C VAL A 25 14.28 0.88 -4.66
N ARG A 26 13.99 -0.42 -4.76
CA ARG A 26 12.70 -0.93 -5.23
C ARG A 26 11.58 -0.68 -4.22
N GLN A 27 11.85 -0.83 -2.92
CA GLN A 27 10.86 -0.60 -1.87
C GLN A 27 10.61 0.90 -1.68
N GLN A 28 11.65 1.73 -1.81
CA GLN A 28 11.49 3.19 -1.84
C GLN A 28 10.59 3.63 -2.99
N ARG A 29 10.76 3.04 -4.18
CA ARG A 29 9.88 3.31 -5.32
C ARG A 29 8.43 2.89 -5.07
N ALA A 30 8.20 1.81 -4.32
CA ALA A 30 6.86 1.40 -3.94
C ALA A 30 6.19 2.41 -2.99
N TRP A 31 6.94 2.95 -2.03
CA TRP A 31 6.47 4.05 -1.17
C TRP A 31 6.09 5.30 -1.98
N GLU A 32 6.96 5.73 -2.91
CA GLU A 32 6.66 6.87 -3.78
C GLU A 32 5.39 6.66 -4.62
N LEU A 33 5.20 5.45 -5.14
CA LEU A 33 4.01 5.09 -5.92
C LEU A 33 2.74 5.08 -5.05
N ALA A 34 2.83 4.59 -3.81
CA ALA A 34 1.71 4.62 -2.88
C ALA A 34 1.30 6.06 -2.55
N ASP A 35 2.27 6.93 -2.26
CA ASP A 35 2.03 8.35 -1.99
C ASP A 35 1.42 9.09 -3.19
N GLN A 36 1.90 8.79 -4.40
CA GLN A 36 1.33 9.33 -5.63
C GLN A 36 -0.12 8.90 -5.81
N LEU A 37 -0.45 7.63 -5.58
CA LEU A 37 -1.81 7.10 -5.72
C LEU A 37 -2.80 7.75 -4.76
N LEU A 38 -2.39 7.99 -3.51
CA LEU A 38 -3.20 8.66 -2.50
C LEU A 38 -3.40 10.14 -2.85
N THR A 39 -2.34 10.82 -3.26
CA THR A 39 -2.38 12.24 -3.67
C THR A 39 -3.30 12.44 -4.87
N ASP A 40 -3.17 11.61 -5.91
CA ASP A 40 -4.00 11.69 -7.12
C ASP A 40 -5.48 11.39 -6.85
N ALA A 41 -5.78 10.72 -5.74
CA ALA A 41 -7.12 10.34 -5.33
C ALA A 41 -7.74 11.29 -4.30
N ASP A 42 -7.00 12.30 -3.83
CA ASP A 42 -7.36 13.15 -2.69
C ASP A 42 -7.70 12.34 -1.43
N ILE A 43 -6.95 11.26 -1.20
CA ILE A 43 -7.14 10.35 -0.06
C ILE A 43 -6.10 10.70 1.02
N PRO A 44 -6.54 11.03 2.26
CA PRO A 44 -5.62 11.26 3.37
C PRO A 44 -4.89 9.96 3.74
N LYS A 45 -3.61 10.04 4.14
CA LYS A 45 -2.82 8.87 4.55
C LYS A 45 -3.44 8.15 5.74
N GLU A 46 -4.19 8.87 6.58
CA GLU A 46 -4.92 8.34 7.73
C GLU A 46 -6.06 7.38 7.32
N ALA A 47 -6.46 7.37 6.05
CA ALA A 47 -7.42 6.42 5.51
C ALA A 47 -6.81 5.05 5.21
N LEU A 48 -5.48 4.89 5.32
CA LEU A 48 -4.82 3.59 5.28
C LEU A 48 -5.18 2.86 6.58
N VAL A 49 -5.90 1.74 6.49
CA VAL A 49 -6.39 0.98 7.67
C VAL A 49 -5.72 -0.39 7.76
N MET A 50 -4.72 -0.67 6.91
CA MET A 50 -4.17 -2.02 6.69
C MET A 50 -5.29 -3.04 6.46
N GLN A 51 -5.97 -2.95 5.31
CA GLN A 51 -6.93 -3.97 4.89
C GLN A 51 -6.22 -5.24 4.39
N VAL A 52 -4.94 -5.13 4.06
CA VAL A 52 -4.09 -6.26 3.71
C VAL A 52 -3.69 -6.97 5.01
N ASP A 53 -4.36 -8.09 5.28
CA ASP A 53 -4.03 -8.98 6.39
C ASP A 53 -2.80 -9.84 6.00
N GLU A 54 -1.67 -9.64 6.71
CA GLU A 54 -0.45 -10.44 6.51
C GLU A 54 -0.65 -11.92 6.86
N GLU A 55 -1.67 -12.25 7.66
CA GLU A 55 -1.97 -13.63 8.06
C GLU A 55 -2.87 -14.38 7.06
N TRP A 56 -3.35 -13.71 6.01
CA TRP A 56 -4.22 -14.35 5.03
C TRP A 56 -3.43 -15.30 4.11
N SER A 57 -3.47 -16.59 4.42
CA SER A 57 -2.82 -17.67 3.65
C SER A 57 -3.57 -18.10 2.38
N GLY A 58 -4.59 -17.33 1.95
CA GLY A 58 -5.50 -17.74 0.87
C GLY A 58 -6.50 -18.83 1.29
N PRO A 59 -7.36 -19.31 0.37
CA PRO A 59 -8.24 -20.43 0.65
C PRO A 59 -7.40 -21.69 0.92
N LEU A 60 -7.69 -22.36 2.04
CA LEU A 60 -7.19 -23.71 2.31
C LEU A 60 -7.94 -24.66 1.37
N ASP A 61 -7.21 -25.33 0.47
CA ASP A 61 -7.72 -26.42 -0.35
C ASP A 61 -8.33 -27.56 0.50
#